data_AF-A0A836ZTQ2-F1
#
_entry.id   AF-A0A836ZTQ2-F1
#
_cell.length_a   1.000
_cell.length_b   1.000
_cell.length_c   1.000
_cell.angle_alpha   90.00
_cell.angle_beta   90.00
_cell.angle_gamma   90.00
#
_symmetry.space_group_name_H-M   'P 1'
#
loop_
_entity.id
_entity.type
_entity.pdbx_description
1 polymer ?
#
loop_
_entity_poly.entity_id
_entity_poly.type
_entity_poly.pdbx_seq_one_letter_code
_entity_poly.pdbx_strand_id
1 'polypeptide(L)' 'MSEGALLVQPRTLELRLLEPQLRTDVQLLEALLDPAFVEFDASGRRYTRSEVIAPCAHRCWSRVPGR' A
#
# COMPACT_ATOMS: atom_id res chain seq x y z
N MET A 1 9.55 -27.08 0.58
CA MET A 1 8.70 -26.06 -0.05
C MET A 1 9.44 -25.54 -1.27
N SER A 2 8.88 -25.64 -2.47
CA SER A 2 9.55 -25.18 -3.69
C SER A 2 9.52 -23.65 -3.77
N GLU A 3 10.55 -23.04 -4.35
CA GLU A 3 10.69 -21.57 -4.50
C GLU A 3 9.44 -20.90 -5.10
N GLY A 4 8.81 -21.54 -6.09
CA GLY A 4 7.55 -21.06 -6.67
C GLY A 4 6.39 -20.95 -5.68
N ALA A 5 6.33 -21.81 -4.66
CA ALA A 5 5.28 -21.74 -3.63
C ALA A 5 5.48 -20.55 -2.67
N LEU A 6 6.72 -20.07 -2.50
CA LEU A 6 7.03 -18.91 -1.65
C LEU A 6 6.61 -17.59 -2.29
N LEU A 7 6.56 -17.52 -3.64
CA LEU A 7 6.23 -16.30 -4.38
C LEU A 7 4.73 -16.10 -4.62
N VAL A 8 3.92 -17.15 -4.50
CA VAL A 8 2.46 -17.09 -4.72
C VAL A 8 1.79 -16.16 -3.70
N GLN A 9 2.20 -16.24 -2.43
CA GLN A 9 1.60 -15.46 -1.36
C GLN A 9 1.89 -13.95 -1.53
N PRO A 10 3.16 -13.49 -1.66
CA PRO A 10 3.45 -12.07 -1.93
C PRO A 10 2.75 -11.56 -3.19
N ARG A 11 2.79 -12.33 -4.29
CA ARG A 11 2.14 -11.92 -5.55
C ARG A 11 0.64 -11.71 -5.39
N THR A 12 -0.03 -12.55 -4.61
CA THR A 12 -1.47 -12.40 -4.35
C THR A 12 -1.75 -11.12 -3.55
N LEU A 13 -0.92 -10.80 -2.56
CA LEU A 13 -1.04 -9.57 -1.77
C LEU A 13 -0.76 -8.31 -2.60
N GLU A 14 0.26 -8.34 -3.47
CA GLU A 14 0.58 -7.27 -4.41
C GLU A 14 -0.59 -6.97 -5.35
N LEU A 15 -1.27 -8.01 -5.87
CA LEU A 15 -2.44 -7.81 -6.73
C LEU A 15 -3.61 -7.18 -5.97
N ARG A 16 -3.81 -7.53 -4.70
CA ARG A 16 -4.87 -6.93 -3.86
C ARG A 16 -4.65 -5.42 -3.62
N LEU A 17 -3.41 -4.93 -3.60
CA LEU A 17 -3.12 -3.49 -3.49
C LEU A 17 -3.60 -2.65 -4.69
N LEU A 18 -3.91 -3.32 -5.82
CA LEU A 18 -4.45 -2.68 -7.02
C LEU A 18 -5.98 -2.55 -6.97
N GLU A 19 -6.65 -3.23 -6.05
CA GLU A 19 -8.11 -3.16 -5.91
C GLU A 19 -8.54 -1.80 -5.37
N PRO A 20 -9.36 -1.01 -6.10
CA PRO A 20 -9.76 0.32 -5.66
C PRO A 20 -10.50 0.31 -4.31
N GLN A 21 -11.27 -0.75 -4.05
CA GLN A 21 -12.03 -0.90 -2.81
C GLN A 21 -11.11 -1.04 -1.59
N LEU A 22 -9.96 -1.71 -1.74
CA LEU A 22 -8.98 -1.87 -0.67
C LEU A 22 -8.35 -0.53 -0.29
N ARG A 23 -8.18 0.38 -1.26
CA ARG A 23 -7.62 1.72 -1.01
C ARG A 23 -8.58 2.67 -0.30
N THR A 24 -9.87 2.35 -0.26
CA THR A 24 -10.90 3.12 0.45
C THR A 24 -11.29 2.51 1.80
N ASP A 25 -10.83 1.29 2.08
CA ASP A 25 -11.09 0.57 3.32
C ASP A 25 -9.87 0.63 4.25
N VAL A 26 -9.97 1.51 5.24
CA VAL A 26 -8.93 1.74 6.26
C VAL A 26 -8.56 0.46 7.00
N GLN A 27 -9.53 -0.37 7.37
CA GLN A 27 -9.29 -1.58 8.17
C GLN A 27 -8.55 -2.66 7.37
N LEU A 28 -8.94 -2.82 6.09
CA LEU A 28 -8.22 -3.73 5.19
C LEU A 28 -6.78 -3.25 4.92
N LEU A 29 -6.58 -1.95 4.75
CA LEU A 29 -5.25 -1.38 4.53
C LEU A 29 -4.37 -1.50 5.78
N GLU A 30 -4.94 -1.31 6.97
CA GLU A 30 -4.26 -1.57 8.24
C GLU A 30 -3.80 -3.02 8.37
N ALA A 31 -4.67 -3.99 8.06
CA ALA A 31 -4.32 -5.41 8.16
C ALA A 31 -3.26 -5.84 7.13
N LEU A 32 -3.16 -5.13 5.99
CA LEU A 32 -2.26 -5.48 4.90
C LEU A 32 -0.87 -4.88 5.07
N LEU A 33 -0.76 -3.65 5.61
CA LEU A 33 0.51 -2.97 5.78
C LEU A 33 1.21 -3.39 7.08
N ASP A 34 2.48 -3.77 6.96
CA ASP A 34 3.34 -4.06 8.11
C ASP A 34 3.36 -2.87 9.10
N PRO A 35 3.33 -3.09 10.43
CA PRO A 35 3.35 -2.00 11.41
C PRO A 35 4.52 -1.01 11.25
N ALA A 36 5.66 -1.46 10.73
CA ALA A 36 6.84 -0.63 10.44
C ALA A 36 6.84 -0.04 9.01
N PHE A 37 5.73 -0.16 8.26
CA PHE A 37 5.61 0.33 6.90
C PHE A 37 5.84 1.84 6.78
N VAL A 38 6.58 2.21 5.74
CA VAL A 38 6.95 3.59 5.40
C VAL A 38 6.85 3.78 3.90
N GLU A 39 6.30 4.93 3.48
CA GLU A 39 6.17 5.30 2.07
C GLU A 39 6.94 6.59 1.80
N PHE A 40 7.47 6.72 0.59
CA PHE A 40 8.08 7.95 0.09
C PHE A 40 7.33 8.40 -1.17
N ASP A 41 6.92 9.66 -1.21
CA ASP A 41 6.34 10.23 -2.43
C ASP A 41 7.43 10.66 -3.43
N ALA A 42 7.01 11.14 -4.61
CA ALA A 42 7.91 11.60 -5.66
C ALA A 42 8.79 12.81 -5.24
N SER A 43 8.45 13.51 -4.16
CA SER A 43 9.27 14.59 -3.59
C SER A 43 10.32 14.09 -2.59
N GLY A 44 10.28 12.80 -2.24
CA GLY A 44 11.13 12.20 -1.21
C GLY A 44 10.61 12.41 0.22
N ARG A 45 9.39 12.92 0.39
CA ARG A 45 8.78 13.04 1.72
C ARG A 45 8.43 11.65 2.24
N ARG A 46 8.86 11.36 3.48
CA ARG A 46 8.54 10.13 4.21
C ARG A 46 7.18 10.23 4.89
N TYR A 47 6.40 9.17 4.78
CA TYR A 47 5.12 8.98 5.47
C TYR A 47 5.16 7.67 6.27
N THR A 48 4.67 7.74 7.50
CA THR A 48 4.42 6.56 8.35
C THR A 48 3.17 5.82 7.89
N ARG A 49 3.03 4.55 8.28
CA ARG A 49 1.80 3.76 8.06
C ARG A 49 0.52 4.52 8.42
N SER A 50 0.48 5.17 9.58
CA SER A 50 -0.71 5.93 10.02
C SER A 50 -1.01 7.13 9.12
N GLU A 51 0.01 7.80 8.59
CA GLU A 51 -0.16 8.92 7.65
C GLU A 51 -0.64 8.47 6.27
N VAL A 52 -0.20 7.29 5.82
CA VAL A 52 -0.63 6.66 4.56
C VAL A 52 -2.08 6.15 4.64
N ILE A 53 -2.50 5.67 5.81
CA ILE A 53 -3.86 5.15 6.01
C ILE A 53 -4.86 6.29 6.30
N ALA A 54 -4.38 7.45 6.72
CA ALA A 54 -5.23 8.58 7.05
C ALA A 54 -6.14 8.97 5.87
N PRO A 55 -7.41 9.36 6.09
CA PRO A 55 -8.35 9.72 5.02
C PRO A 55 -7.85 10.79 4.03
N CYS A 56 -6.89 11.63 4.44
CA CYS A 56 -6.24 12.63 3.57
C CYS A 56 -5.21 12.04 2.59
N ALA A 57 -4.78 10.78 2.77
CA ALA A 57 -3.75 10.12 1.96
C ALA A 57 -4.17 9.87 0.52
N HIS A 58 -5.48 9.78 0.23
CA HIS A 58 -5.99 9.78 -1.14
C HIS A 58 -5.42 10.96 -1.96
N ARG A 59 -5.19 12.12 -1.34
CA ARG A 59 -4.60 13.30 -2.00
C ARG A 59 -3.10 13.14 -2.30
N CYS A 60 -2.39 12.37 -1.48
CA CYS A 60 -0.96 12.04 -1.69
C CYS A 60 -0.80 11.00 -2.81
N TRP A 61 -1.67 9.99 -2.87
CA TRP A 61 -1.65 8.97 -3.94
C TRP A 61 -2.18 9.46 -5.29
N SER A 62 -3.03 10.49 -5.31
CA SER A 62 -3.51 11.12 -6.56
C SER A 62 -2.49 12.05 -7.22
N ARG A 63 -1.33 12.27 -6.60
CA ARG A 63 -0.26 13.17 -7.07
C ARG A 63 0.94 12.45 -7.66
N VAL A 64 0.78 11.21 -8.13
CA VAL A 64 1.74 10.61 -9.06
C VAL A 64 1.46 11.20 -10.44
N PRO A 65 2.34 12.05 -11.01
CA PRO A 65 2.16 12.51 -12.39
C PRO A 65 2.47 11.33 -13.32
N GLY A 66 1.51 10.96 -14.18
CA GLY A 66 1.76 10.01 -15.27
C GLY A 66 1.29 8.56 -15.02
N ARG A 67 0.03 8.38 -14.66
CA ARG A 67 -0.77 7.28 -15.24
C ARG A 67 -1.93 7.86 -16.01
#